data_AF-A0A379DYB1-F1
#
_entry.id   AF-A0A379DYB1-F1
#
_cell.length_a   1.000
_cell.length_b   1.000
_cell.length_c   1.000
_cell.angle_alpha   90.00
_cell.angle_beta   90.00
_cell.angle_gamma   90.00
#
_symmetry.space_group_name_H-M   'P 1'
#
loop_
_entity.id
_entity.type
_entity.pdbx_description
1 polymer ?
#
loop_
_entity_poly.entity_id
_entity_poly.type
_entity_poly.pdbx_seq_one_letter_code
_entity_poly.pdbx_strand_id
1 'polypeptide(L)'
;MLSNDNNVETIAQLIERTKHYIGLQTEYVKLDVIEKVVRLLTAIAILLSVVGLLAMAAIYLSFAAAYALASVVGMTCTFLIVGGIYVVLLFLIIILRHRLIERPLVKFLAHLLMSK
;
A
#
# COMPACT_ATOMS: atom_id res chain seq x y z
N MET A 1 -56.13 2.61 30.56
CA MET A 1 -55.47 1.43 31.15
C MET A 1 -55.21 0.47 30.00
N LEU A 2 -54.01 0.13 29.52
CA LEU A 2 -52.63 0.14 30.03
C LEU A 2 -51.71 -0.09 28.81
N SER A 3 -51.12 0.92 28.15
CA SER A 3 -50.13 0.60 27.10
C SER A 3 -49.12 1.69 26.71
N ASN A 4 -49.36 2.97 27.02
CA ASN A 4 -48.50 4.03 26.44
C ASN A 4 -47.31 4.41 27.33
N ASP A 5 -47.49 4.59 28.63
CA ASP A 5 -46.42 5.12 29.50
C ASP A 5 -45.28 4.11 29.75
N ASN A 6 -45.59 2.83 29.92
CA ASN A 6 -44.57 1.79 30.11
C ASN A 6 -43.69 1.57 28.85
N ASN A 7 -44.23 1.80 27.66
CA ASN A 7 -43.49 1.65 26.41
C ASN A 7 -42.50 2.80 26.20
N VAL A 8 -42.88 4.03 26.53
CA VAL A 8 -42.01 5.21 26.39
C VAL A 8 -40.82 5.10 27.35
N GLU A 9 -41.03 4.61 28.57
CA GLU A 9 -39.96 4.40 29.55
C GLU A 9 -39.03 3.24 29.18
N THR A 10 -39.58 2.17 28.60
CA THR A 10 -38.78 1.07 28.04
C THR A 10 -37.96 1.53 26.83
N ILE A 11 -38.53 2.35 25.95
CA ILE A 11 -37.82 2.95 24.80
C ILE A 11 -36.73 3.93 25.26
N ALA A 12 -36.98 4.71 26.31
CA ALA A 12 -35.99 5.62 26.90
C ALA A 12 -34.82 4.83 27.50
N GLN A 13 -35.09 3.76 28.25
CA GLN A 13 -34.06 2.87 28.79
C GLN A 13 -33.27 2.14 27.69
N LEU A 14 -33.91 1.75 26.58
CA LEU A 14 -33.25 1.15 25.41
C LEU A 14 -32.33 2.15 24.70
N ILE A 15 -32.75 3.41 24.54
CA ILE A 15 -31.95 4.50 23.97
C ILE A 15 -30.73 4.79 24.85
N GLU A 16 -30.89 4.82 26.17
CA GLU A 16 -29.80 5.08 27.12
C GLU A 16 -28.77 3.94 27.14
N ARG A 17 -29.24 2.69 27.11
CA ARG A 17 -28.37 1.50 26.99
C ARG A 17 -27.63 1.45 25.66
N THR A 18 -28.27 1.86 24.57
CA THR A 18 -27.66 1.90 23.23
C THR A 18 -26.61 3.02 23.13
N LYS A 19 -26.87 4.18 23.74
CA LYS A 19 -25.93 5.31 23.78
C LYS A 19 -24.63 4.96 24.52
N HIS A 20 -24.72 4.20 25.61
CA HIS A 20 -23.54 3.74 26.35
C HIS A 20 -22.73 2.69 25.56
N TYR A 21 -23.39 1.83 24.79
CA TYR A 21 -22.73 0.82 23.95
C TYR A 21 -21.99 1.45 22.77
N ILE A 22 -22.60 2.46 22.12
CA ILE A 22 -21.97 3.24 21.05
C ILE A 22 -20.74 4.01 21.58
N GLY A 23 -20.80 4.53 22.81
CA GLY A 23 -19.70 5.25 23.44
C GLY A 23 -18.41 4.41 23.53
N LEU A 24 -18.48 3.19 24.07
CA LEU A 24 -17.30 2.30 24.11
C LEU A 24 -16.89 1.81 22.72
N GLN A 25 -17.85 1.53 21.84
CA GLN A 25 -17.57 1.03 20.49
C GLN A 25 -16.80 2.06 19.65
N THR A 26 -17.00 3.36 19.88
CA THR A 26 -16.23 4.41 19.19
C THR A 26 -14.75 4.42 19.55
N GLU A 27 -14.38 4.06 20.78
CA GLU A 27 -12.97 4.04 21.22
C GLU A 27 -12.23 2.83 20.64
N TYR A 28 -12.87 1.66 20.65
CA TYR A 28 -12.35 0.46 19.97
C TYR A 28 -12.21 0.65 18.46
N VAL A 29 -13.19 1.30 17.81
CA VAL A 29 -13.12 1.61 16.38
C VAL A 29 -12.00 2.62 16.08
N LYS A 30 -11.79 3.63 16.93
CA LYS A 30 -10.65 4.55 16.78
C LYS A 30 -9.32 3.80 16.85
N LEU A 31 -9.17 2.88 17.79
CA LEU A 31 -7.93 2.12 17.96
C LEU A 31 -7.68 1.16 16.79
N ASP A 32 -8.72 0.46 16.31
CA ASP A 32 -8.62 -0.43 15.14
C ASP A 32 -8.28 0.34 13.84
N VAL A 33 -8.86 1.54 13.66
CA VAL A 33 -8.49 2.42 12.54
C VAL A 33 -7.04 2.86 12.63
N ILE A 34 -6.56 3.26 13.82
CA ILE A 34 -5.16 3.63 14.03
C ILE A 34 -4.23 2.44 13.72
N GLU A 35 -4.57 1.24 14.19
CA GLU A 35 -3.76 0.05 13.91
C GLU A 35 -3.68 -0.25 12.40
N LYS A 36 -4.81 -0.18 11.68
CA LYS A 36 -4.84 -0.35 10.22
C LYS A 36 -4.03 0.70 9.49
N VAL A 37 -4.11 1.96 9.91
CA VAL A 37 -3.32 3.06 9.32
C VAL A 37 -1.83 2.84 9.56
N VAL A 38 -1.42 2.50 10.79
CA VAL A 38 -0.02 2.21 11.11
C VAL A 38 0.48 1.03 10.28
N ARG A 39 -0.29 -0.06 10.18
CA ARG A 39 0.07 -1.24 9.37
C ARG A 39 0.21 -0.90 7.88
N LEU A 40 -0.68 -0.05 7.36
CA LEU A 40 -0.60 0.44 5.97
C LEU A 40 0.66 1.31 5.77
N LEU A 41 0.93 2.23 6.68
CA LEU A 41 2.12 3.08 6.65
C LEU A 41 3.40 2.25 6.73
N THR A 42 3.47 1.25 7.61
CA THR A 42 4.62 0.35 7.72
C THR A 42 4.82 -0.43 6.43
N ALA A 43 3.76 -0.95 5.82
CA ALA A 43 3.88 -1.67 4.55
C ALA A 43 4.34 -0.77 3.39
N ILE A 44 3.82 0.46 3.31
CA ILE A 44 4.27 1.45 2.33
C ILE A 44 5.74 1.80 2.58
N ALA A 45 6.13 2.02 3.84
CA ALA A 45 7.51 2.31 4.20
C ALA A 45 8.46 1.18 3.79
N ILE A 46 8.13 -0.07 4.14
CA ILE A 46 8.92 -1.25 3.75
C ILE A 46 8.99 -1.36 2.23
N LEU A 47 7.86 -1.20 1.52
CA LEU A 47 7.84 -1.25 0.06
C LEU A 47 8.74 -0.19 -0.55
N LEU A 48 8.66 1.06 -0.09
CA LEU A 48 9.51 2.16 -0.54
C LEU A 48 10.98 1.89 -0.23
N SER A 49 11.30 1.37 0.96
CA SER A 49 12.67 1.01 1.33
C SER A 49 13.23 -0.07 0.42
N VAL A 50 12.46 -1.16 0.18
CA VAL A 50 12.89 -2.26 -0.69
C VAL A 50 13.04 -1.80 -2.13
N VAL A 51 12.05 -1.09 -2.69
CA VAL A 51 12.11 -0.57 -4.06
C VAL A 51 13.26 0.43 -4.22
N GLY A 52 13.49 1.28 -3.23
CA GLY A 52 14.61 2.23 -3.22
C GLY A 52 15.98 1.53 -3.21
N LEU A 53 16.16 0.51 -2.36
CA LEU A 53 17.37 -0.31 -2.33
C LEU A 53 17.62 -1.02 -3.66
N LEU A 54 16.56 -1.62 -4.23
CA LEU A 54 16.63 -2.35 -5.49
C LEU A 54 16.94 -1.40 -6.66
N ALA A 55 16.37 -0.19 -6.65
CA ALA A 55 16.67 0.85 -7.63
C ALA A 55 18.15 1.31 -7.53
N MET A 56 18.66 1.56 -6.33
CA MET A 56 20.09 1.88 -6.15
C MET A 56 20.99 0.75 -6.67
N ALA A 57 20.70 -0.50 -6.29
CA ALA A 57 21.46 -1.65 -6.76
C ALA A 57 21.45 -1.76 -8.30
N ALA A 58 20.29 -1.58 -8.93
CA ALA A 58 20.15 -1.62 -10.37
C ALA A 58 20.94 -0.51 -11.09
N ILE A 59 21.00 0.70 -10.52
CA ILE A 59 21.81 1.80 -11.04
C ILE A 59 23.30 1.44 -10.99
N TYR A 60 23.81 0.97 -9.85
CA TYR A 60 25.21 0.57 -9.72
C TYR A 60 25.59 -0.59 -10.63
N LEU A 61 24.72 -1.60 -10.75
CA LEU A 61 24.90 -2.71 -11.71
C LEU A 61 24.98 -2.20 -13.15
N SER A 62 24.16 -1.23 -13.51
CA SER A 62 24.14 -0.68 -14.86
C SER A 62 25.37 0.17 -15.16
N PHE A 63 25.89 0.90 -14.17
CA PHE A 63 27.20 1.55 -14.29
C PHE A 63 28.32 0.52 -14.45
N ALA A 64 28.32 -0.56 -13.68
CA ALA A 64 29.32 -1.63 -13.82
C ALA A 64 29.28 -2.25 -15.22
N ALA A 65 28.08 -2.56 -15.73
CA ALA A 65 27.91 -3.06 -17.08
C ALA A 65 28.35 -2.05 -18.16
N ALA A 66 28.03 -0.77 -17.97
CA ALA A 66 28.45 0.30 -18.87
C ALA A 66 29.98 0.44 -18.91
N TYR A 67 30.65 0.40 -17.76
CA TYR A 67 32.11 0.46 -17.72
C TYR A 67 32.77 -0.76 -18.36
N ALA A 68 32.19 -1.96 -18.20
CA ALA A 68 32.66 -3.16 -18.86
C ALA A 68 32.54 -3.05 -20.39
N LEU A 69 31.38 -2.61 -20.91
CA LEU A 69 31.14 -2.44 -22.35
C LEU A 69 31.92 -1.25 -22.95
N ALA A 70 32.25 -0.23 -22.17
CA ALA A 70 32.94 0.97 -22.64
C ALA A 70 34.29 0.65 -23.29
N SER A 71 34.96 -0.42 -22.85
CA SER A 71 36.23 -0.89 -23.41
C SER A 71 36.12 -1.36 -24.87
N VAL A 72 34.93 -1.76 -25.32
CA VAL A 72 34.69 -2.33 -26.66
C VAL A 72 34.06 -1.31 -27.60
N VAL A 73 33.08 -0.54 -27.12
CA VAL A 73 32.21 0.31 -27.96
C VAL A 73 32.50 1.80 -27.78
N GLY A 74 33.31 2.17 -26.79
CA GLY A 74 33.53 3.55 -26.39
C GLY A 74 32.44 4.06 -25.43
N MET A 75 32.81 5.02 -24.59
CA MET A 75 32.01 5.48 -23.46
C MET A 75 30.67 6.10 -23.91
N THR A 76 30.67 6.93 -24.95
CA THR A 76 29.47 7.59 -25.48
C THR A 76 28.44 6.60 -26.03
N CYS A 77 28.87 5.66 -26.87
CA CYS A 77 27.98 4.65 -27.45
C CYS A 77 27.41 3.72 -26.38
N THR A 78 28.20 3.40 -25.35
CA THR A 78 27.76 2.52 -24.27
C THR A 78 26.66 3.16 -23.43
N PHE A 79 26.79 4.44 -23.08
CA PHE A 79 25.71 5.15 -22.37
C PHE A 79 24.44 5.26 -23.22
N LEU A 80 24.57 5.42 -24.54
CA LEU A 80 23.43 5.45 -25.46
C LEU A 80 22.71 4.10 -25.50
N ILE A 81 23.44 2.98 -25.53
CA ILE A 81 22.88 1.63 -25.48
C ILE A 81 22.19 1.37 -24.14
N VAL A 82 22.86 1.66 -23.01
CA VAL A 82 22.29 1.45 -21.67
C VAL A 82 21.04 2.32 -21.46
N GLY A 83 21.07 3.58 -21.90
CA GLY A 83 19.90 4.45 -21.89
C GLY A 83 18.75 3.90 -22.75
N GLY A 84 19.05 3.39 -23.94
CA GLY A 84 18.07 2.72 -24.81
C GLY A 84 17.44 1.50 -24.15
N ILE A 85 18.24 0.67 -23.48
CA ILE A 85 17.74 -0.49 -22.71
C ILE A 85 16.79 -0.02 -21.61
N TYR A 86 17.11 1.05 -20.87
CA TYR A 86 16.21 1.59 -19.84
C TYR A 86 14.88 2.08 -20.42
N VAL A 87 14.88 2.72 -21.59
CA VAL A 87 13.65 3.16 -22.26
C VAL A 87 12.79 1.95 -22.66
N VAL A 88 13.40 0.90 -23.22
CA VAL A 88 12.69 -0.34 -23.55
C VAL A 88 12.12 -1.01 -22.31
N LEU A 89 12.90 -1.07 -21.23
CA LEU A 89 12.50 -1.64 -19.95
C LEU A 89 11.33 -0.84 -19.34
N LEU A 90 11.37 0.49 -19.43
CA LEU A 90 10.28 1.39 -19.05
C LEU A 90 9.01 1.07 -19.85
N PHE A 91 9.12 0.92 -21.17
CA PHE A 91 7.99 0.55 -22.03
C PHE A 91 7.41 -0.82 -21.66
N LEU A 92 8.27 -1.80 -21.37
CA LEU A 92 7.88 -3.14 -20.92
C LEU A 92 7.17 -3.09 -19.56
N ILE A 93 7.66 -2.28 -18.62
CA ILE A 93 6.99 -2.04 -17.33
C ILE A 93 5.62 -1.40 -17.54
N ILE A 94 5.47 -0.44 -18.44
CA ILE A 94 4.17 0.18 -18.74
C ILE A 94 3.17 -0.87 -19.26
N ILE A 95 3.60 -1.75 -20.16
CA ILE A 95 2.75 -2.83 -20.70
C ILE A 95 2.41 -3.84 -19.60
N LEU A 96 3.39 -4.22 -18.78
CA LEU A 96 3.24 -5.22 -17.73
C LEU A 96 2.67 -4.64 -16.42
N ARG A 97 2.35 -3.33 -16.38
CA ARG A 97 1.87 -2.61 -15.18
C ARG A 97 0.70 -3.32 -14.50
N HIS A 98 -0.20 -3.87 -15.33
CA HIS A 98 -1.42 -4.52 -14.88
C HIS A 98 -1.15 -5.87 -14.19
N ARG A 99 -0.02 -6.53 -14.47
CA ARG A 99 0.35 -7.82 -13.87
C ARG A 99 1.31 -7.69 -12.70
N LEU A 100 2.28 -6.77 -12.78
CA LEU A 100 3.33 -6.60 -11.77
C LEU A 100 2.90 -5.72 -10.60
N ILE A 101 2.15 -4.65 -10.84
CA ILE A 101 1.82 -3.66 -9.80
C ILE A 101 0.45 -3.94 -9.20
N GLU A 102 -0.56 -4.15 -10.04
CA GLU A 102 -1.93 -4.31 -9.54
C GLU A 102 -2.17 -5.61 -8.78
N ARG A 103 -1.63 -6.76 -9.23
CA ARG A 103 -1.89 -8.03 -8.52
C ARG A 103 -1.36 -8.06 -7.08
N PRO A 104 -0.12 -7.63 -6.77
CA PRO A 104 0.33 -7.57 -5.39
C PRO A 104 -0.37 -6.45 -4.59
N LEU A 105 -0.67 -5.30 -5.19
CA LEU A 105 -1.42 -4.23 -4.52
C LEU A 105 -2.85 -4.64 -4.17
N VAL A 106 -3.56 -5.28 -5.10
CA VAL A 106 -4.93 -5.76 -4.88
C VAL A 106 -4.94 -6.87 -3.85
N LYS A 107 -3.96 -7.79 -3.86
CA LYS A 107 -3.84 -8.80 -2.79
C LYS A 107 -3.54 -8.16 -1.43
N PHE A 108 -2.67 -7.15 -1.38
CA PHE A 108 -2.33 -6.45 -0.14
C PHE A 108 -3.54 -5.67 0.41
N LEU A 109 -4.23 -4.90 -0.44
CA LEU A 109 -5.45 -4.18 -0.10
C LEU A 109 -6.57 -5.13 0.31
N ALA A 110 -6.78 -6.22 -0.42
CA ALA A 110 -7.77 -7.24 -0.05
C ALA A 110 -7.43 -7.85 1.31
N HIS A 111 -6.18 -8.18 1.59
CA HIS A 111 -5.81 -8.74 2.90
C HIS A 111 -5.97 -7.72 4.04
N LEU A 112 -5.64 -6.44 3.81
CA LEU A 112 -5.76 -5.38 4.81
C LEU A 112 -7.23 -5.01 5.12
N LEU A 113 -8.09 -5.01 4.10
CA LEU A 113 -9.49 -4.59 4.21
C LEU A 113 -10.41 -5.76 4.62
N MET A 114 -10.03 -6.99 4.29
CA MET A 114 -10.80 -8.21 4.55
C MET A 114 -10.30 -8.99 5.78
N SER A 115 -9.23 -8.54 6.43
CA SER A 115 -8.85 -9.03 7.76
C SER A 115 -9.86 -8.50 8.79
N LYS A 116 -10.76 -9.41 9.18
CA LYS A 116 -11.79 -9.23 10.19
C LYS A 116 -11.20 -9.19 11.59
#